data_AF-A0AAD7IKE1-F1
#
_entry.id   AF-A0AAD7IKE1-F1
#
_cell.length_a   1.000
_cell.length_b   1.000
_cell.length_c   1.000
_cell.angle_alpha   90.00
_cell.angle_beta   90.00
_cell.angle_gamma   90.00
#
_symmetry.space_group_name_H-M   'P 1'
#
loop_
_entity.id
_entity.type
_entity.pdbx_description
1 polymer ?
#
loop_
_entity_poly.entity_id
_entity_poly.type
_entity_poly.pdbx_seq_one_letter_code
_entity_poly.pdbx_strand_id
1 'polypeptide(L)'
;NPPVIVTSSGEVRYSFVCRKNPSVKINRARHDDSTSNLVWHVDGCEPQSSSAIAAFAGGSSYNPTKHRIAEDQELREIFYDLNNRVQHPSAMTVSRDVKEIFKISLENLAKILQLISRRILDFFTLAWMDVISFLGITVHWIRESKMETVILDFVK
;
A
#
# COMPACT_ATOMS: atom_id res chain seq x y z
N ASN A 1 9.35 27.36 19.44
CA ASN A 1 9.51 28.83 19.46
C ASN A 1 8.17 29.48 19.17
N PRO A 2 7.62 30.28 20.09
CA PRO A 2 6.40 31.03 19.82
C PRO A 2 6.63 32.02 18.66
N PRO A 3 5.61 32.31 17.83
CA PRO A 3 5.74 33.24 16.72
C PRO A 3 5.93 34.69 17.21
N VAL A 4 6.71 35.46 16.47
CA VAL A 4 6.92 36.89 16.76
C VAL A 4 5.90 37.70 15.99
N ILE A 5 5.21 38.64 16.65
CA ILE A 5 4.24 39.53 15.99
C ILE A 5 5.01 40.68 15.34
N VAL A 6 4.77 40.91 14.05
CA VAL A 6 5.42 41.95 13.24
C VAL A 6 4.34 42.78 12.56
N THR A 7 4.40 44.10 12.68
CA THR A 7 3.50 45.02 11.97
C THR A 7 4.21 45.53 10.73
N SER A 8 3.68 45.24 9.55
CA SER A 8 4.24 45.70 8.27
C SER A 8 3.14 46.33 7.43
N SER A 9 3.35 47.56 6.96
CA SER A 9 2.40 48.33 6.15
C SER A 9 0.98 48.45 6.76
N GLY A 10 0.88 48.54 8.08
CA GLY A 10 -0.41 48.64 8.79
C GLY A 10 -1.12 47.30 9.02
N GLU A 11 -0.55 46.19 8.57
CA GLU A 11 -1.11 44.84 8.71
C GLU A 11 -0.35 44.04 9.79
N VAL A 12 -1.10 43.32 10.64
CA VAL A 12 -0.52 42.45 11.68
C VAL A 12 -0.14 41.11 11.07
N ARG A 13 1.16 40.78 11.12
CA ARG A 13 1.72 39.52 10.66
C ARG A 13 2.37 38.74 11.80
N TYR A 14 2.40 37.42 11.67
CA TYR A 14 3.07 36.49 12.56
C TYR A 14 4.29 35.91 11.84
N SER A 15 5.47 36.08 12.42
CA SER A 15 6.72 35.54 11.90
C SER A 15 7.04 34.21 12.56
N PHE A 16 7.08 33.15 11.74
CA PHE A 16 7.42 31.80 12.13
C PHE A 16 8.83 31.47 11.66
N VAL A 17 9.63 30.87 12.54
CA VAL A 17 10.98 30.41 12.21
C VAL A 17 10.93 28.90 11.97
N CYS A 18 11.50 28.44 10.85
CA CYS A 18 11.61 27.02 10.58
C CYS A 18 12.43 26.31 11.67
N ARG A 19 11.95 25.18 12.17
CA ARG A 19 12.65 24.39 13.19
C ARG A 19 13.93 23.74 12.67
N LYS A 20 13.95 23.34 11.39
CA LYS A 20 15.09 22.66 10.74
C LYS A 20 16.11 23.65 10.20
N ASN A 21 15.67 24.78 9.66
CA ASN A 21 16.55 25.81 9.12
C ASN A 21 16.22 27.19 9.73
N PRO A 22 16.83 27.55 10.89
CA PRO A 22 16.50 28.79 11.60
C PRO A 22 16.72 30.09 10.81
N SER A 23 17.46 30.03 9.69
CA SER A 23 17.65 31.16 8.77
C SER A 23 16.40 31.50 7.96
N VAL A 24 15.46 30.55 7.79
CA VAL A 24 14.22 30.72 7.04
C VAL A 24 13.11 31.20 7.98
N LYS A 25 12.52 32.36 7.62
CA LYS A 25 11.39 32.97 8.33
C LYS A 25 10.21 33.12 7.39
N ILE A 26 9.01 32.79 7.87
CA ILE A 26 7.76 32.93 7.13
C ILE A 26 6.87 33.91 7.85
N ASN A 27 6.37 34.92 7.12
CA ASN A 27 5.48 35.93 7.66
C ASN A 27 4.05 35.65 7.21
N ARG A 28 3.13 35.47 8.15
CA ARG A 28 1.72 35.16 7.92
C ARG A 28 0.84 36.32 8.33
N ALA A 29 -0.03 36.81 7.44
CA ALA A 29 -1.07 37.75 7.84
C ALA A 29 -2.13 37.06 8.71
N ARG A 30 -2.73 37.77 9.67
CA ARG A 30 -3.71 37.20 10.60
C ARG A 30 -4.89 36.49 9.90
N HIS A 31 -5.29 36.96 8.72
CA HIS A 31 -6.41 36.42 7.95
C HIS A 31 -6.04 35.32 6.94
N ASP A 32 -4.77 34.94 6.86
CA ASP A 32 -4.30 34.00 5.83
C ASP A 32 -4.60 32.54 6.18
N ASP A 33 -4.91 31.72 5.17
CA ASP A 33 -5.21 30.30 5.34
C ASP A 33 -3.95 29.47 5.66
N SER A 34 -4.15 28.32 6.30
CA SER A 34 -3.01 27.54 6.81
C SER A 34 -2.29 26.72 5.73
N THR A 35 -2.86 26.63 4.53
CA THR A 35 -2.44 25.70 3.47
C THR A 35 -1.50 26.31 2.45
N SER A 36 -1.74 27.56 2.04
CA SER A 36 -0.89 28.28 1.08
C SER A 36 0.55 28.49 1.60
N ASN A 37 0.69 28.74 2.90
CA ASN A 37 1.97 28.98 3.57
C ASN A 37 2.87 27.75 3.69
N LEU A 38 2.29 26.55 3.78
CA LEU A 38 3.07 25.31 3.84
C LEU A 38 3.78 25.04 2.51
N VAL A 39 3.12 25.35 1.39
CA VAL A 39 3.70 25.23 0.05
C VAL A 39 4.88 26.19 -0.09
N TRP A 40 4.70 27.47 0.27
CA TRP A 40 5.80 28.44 0.24
C TRP A 40 6.94 28.10 1.19
N HIS A 41 6.63 27.48 2.34
CA HIS A 41 7.66 26.95 3.21
C HIS A 41 8.45 25.85 2.54
N VAL A 42 7.78 24.86 1.95
CA VAL A 42 8.42 23.73 1.28
C VAL A 42 9.26 24.20 0.09
N ASP A 43 8.77 25.19 -0.67
CA ASP A 43 9.48 25.74 -1.83
C ASP A 43 10.70 26.58 -1.42
N GLY A 44 10.60 27.39 -0.36
CA GLY A 44 11.67 28.29 0.10
C GLY A 44 12.63 27.67 1.12
N CYS A 45 12.19 26.64 1.85
CA CYS A 45 13.02 25.88 2.76
C CYS A 45 13.64 24.74 1.97
N GLU A 46 14.69 25.08 1.22
CA GLU A 46 15.48 24.18 0.38
C GLU A 46 15.48 22.75 0.96
N PRO A 47 14.64 21.85 0.42
CA PRO A 47 14.75 20.47 0.79
C PRO A 47 16.05 20.02 0.16
N GLN A 48 17.06 19.64 0.98
CA GLN A 48 18.00 18.64 0.50
C GLN A 48 17.14 17.56 -0.12
N SER A 49 17.22 17.41 -1.44
CA SER A 49 16.36 16.53 -2.20
C SER A 49 16.38 15.19 -1.49
N SER A 50 15.28 14.84 -0.84
CA SER A 50 15.19 13.56 -0.16
C SER A 50 15.04 12.55 -1.28
N SER A 51 16.19 12.14 -1.83
CA SER A 51 16.34 11.01 -2.74
C SER A 51 15.60 9.78 -2.21
N ALA A 52 15.32 9.72 -0.90
CA ALA A 52 14.45 8.76 -0.24
C ALA A 52 13.10 8.51 -0.93
N ILE A 53 12.34 9.53 -1.35
CA ILE A 53 10.99 9.30 -1.94
C ILE A 53 11.12 8.81 -3.39
N ALA A 54 12.04 9.38 -4.17
CA ALA A 54 12.31 8.90 -5.53
C ALA A 54 12.90 7.48 -5.53
N ALA A 55 13.74 7.15 -4.54
CA ALA A 55 14.28 5.81 -4.33
C ALA A 55 13.20 4.81 -3.88
N PHE A 56 12.22 5.27 -3.10
CA PHE A 56 11.04 4.47 -2.75
C PHE A 56 10.13 4.21 -3.95
N ALA A 57 9.88 5.24 -4.77
CA ALA A 57 9.04 5.16 -5.97
C ALA A 57 9.68 4.38 -7.13
N GLY A 58 11.00 4.20 -7.13
CA GLY A 58 11.72 3.38 -8.11
C GLY A 58 11.38 1.89 -8.06
N GLY A 59 10.64 1.45 -7.03
CA GLY A 59 10.30 0.05 -6.82
C GLY A 59 11.51 -0.75 -6.34
N SER A 60 11.30 -1.62 -5.36
CA SER A 60 12.35 -2.58 -5.01
C SER A 60 12.45 -3.63 -6.12
N SER A 61 13.62 -3.75 -6.75
CA SER A 61 13.94 -4.89 -7.62
C SER A 61 13.61 -6.19 -6.88
N TYR A 62 12.97 -7.14 -7.57
CA TYR A 62 12.65 -8.46 -7.04
C TYR A 62 13.92 -9.08 -6.43
N ASN A 63 13.90 -9.26 -5.11
CA ASN A 63 14.97 -9.93 -4.40
C ASN A 63 14.36 -11.15 -3.70
N PRO A 64 14.77 -12.39 -4.05
CA PRO A 64 14.32 -13.61 -3.40
C PRO A 64 14.43 -13.59 -1.86
N THR A 65 15.40 -12.85 -1.31
CA THR A 65 15.55 -12.69 0.15
C THR A 65 14.52 -11.75 0.78
N LYS A 66 13.83 -10.90 -0.01
CA LYS A 66 12.79 -9.95 0.45
C LYS A 66 11.39 -10.55 0.60
N HIS A 67 11.19 -11.84 0.30
CA HIS A 67 9.88 -12.50 0.47
C HIS A 67 9.48 -12.78 1.92
N ARG A 68 10.29 -12.34 2.88
CA ARG A 68 9.99 -12.41 4.31
C ARG A 68 9.36 -11.12 4.79
N ILE A 69 8.35 -10.60 4.08
CA ILE A 69 7.59 -9.40 4.50
C ILE A 69 7.06 -9.60 5.94
N ALA A 70 6.68 -10.84 6.28
CA ALA A 70 6.24 -11.18 7.63
C ALA A 70 7.36 -11.08 8.68
N GLU A 71 8.65 -11.14 8.32
CA GLU A 71 9.80 -11.12 9.23
C GLU A 71 10.63 -9.83 9.12
N ASP A 72 10.24 -8.89 8.25
CA ASP A 72 10.93 -7.61 8.08
C ASP A 72 10.74 -6.73 9.34
N GLN A 73 11.84 -6.46 10.03
CA GLN A 73 11.83 -5.74 11.30
C GLN A 73 11.53 -4.25 11.12
N GLU A 74 12.06 -3.62 10.07
CA GLU A 74 11.84 -2.20 9.79
C GLU A 74 10.35 -1.97 9.45
N LEU A 75 9.76 -2.87 8.65
CA LEU A 75 8.36 -2.79 8.31
C LEU A 75 7.43 -2.97 9.53
N ARG A 76 7.80 -3.88 10.46
CA ARG A 76 7.06 -4.08 11.71
C ARG A 76 7.10 -2.85 12.62
N GLU A 77 8.25 -2.18 12.70
CA GLU A 77 8.41 -0.95 13.47
C GLU A 77 7.53 0.17 12.90
N ILE A 78 7.51 0.34 11.58
CA ILE A 78 6.61 1.30 10.90
C ILE A 78 5.14 0.99 11.23
N PHE A 79 4.73 -0.28 11.19
CA PHE A 79 3.35 -0.64 11.54
C PHE A 79 3.02 -0.37 13.00
N TYR A 80 3.97 -0.58 13.91
CA TYR A 80 3.78 -0.31 15.33
C TYR A 80 3.68 1.20 15.62
N ASP A 81 4.52 2.01 14.97
CA ASP A 81 4.48 3.47 15.06
C ASP A 81 3.15 4.04 14.54
N LEU A 82 2.62 3.47 13.46
CA LEU A 82 1.32 3.85 12.91
C LEU A 82 0.14 3.37 13.77
N ASN A 83 0.25 2.19 14.37
CA ASN A 83 -0.78 1.61 15.22
C ASN A 83 -0.19 0.61 16.22
N ASN A 84 -0.05 1.03 17.48
CA ASN A 84 0.51 0.21 18.55
C ASN A 84 -0.32 -1.03 18.93
N ARG A 85 -1.54 -1.20 18.38
CA ARG A 85 -2.38 -2.39 18.57
C ARG A 85 -2.24 -3.41 17.44
N VAL A 86 -1.43 -3.13 16.42
CA VAL A 86 -1.20 -4.07 15.32
C VAL A 86 -0.58 -5.36 15.86
N GLN A 87 -1.12 -6.50 15.44
CA GLN A 87 -0.54 -7.81 15.73
C GLN A 87 0.10 -8.34 14.45
N HIS A 88 1.33 -8.83 14.56
CA HIS A 88 2.07 -9.40 13.44
C HIS A 88 2.06 -10.93 13.52
N PRO A 89 1.25 -11.62 12.70
CA PRO A 89 1.29 -13.06 12.66
C PRO A 89 2.63 -13.54 12.10
N SER A 90 3.11 -14.68 12.62
CA SER A 90 4.30 -15.31 12.06
C SER A 90 4.04 -15.82 10.64
N ALA A 91 5.10 -16.00 9.84
CA ALA A 91 4.97 -16.63 8.51
C ALA A 91 4.30 -18.02 8.60
N MET A 92 4.54 -18.76 9.68
CA MET A 92 3.89 -20.04 9.95
C MET A 92 2.39 -19.90 10.22
N THR A 93 1.99 -18.88 10.98
CA THR A 93 0.58 -18.56 11.23
C THR A 93 -0.12 -18.22 9.92
N VAL A 94 0.44 -17.31 9.12
CA VAL A 94 -0.12 -16.94 7.82
C VAL A 94 -0.22 -18.16 6.89
N SER A 95 0.82 -18.99 6.82
CA SER A 95 0.83 -20.21 6.00
C SER A 95 -0.27 -21.19 6.40
N ARG A 96 -0.45 -21.41 7.71
CA ARG A 96 -1.51 -22.29 8.24
C ARG A 96 -2.89 -21.73 7.90
N ASP A 97 -3.10 -20.45 8.17
CA ASP A 97 -4.41 -19.82 8.00
C ASP A 97 -4.79 -19.77 6.51
N VAL A 98 -3.83 -19.51 5.60
CA VAL A 98 -4.04 -19.60 4.15
C VAL A 98 -4.46 -21.01 3.73
N LYS A 99 -3.81 -22.06 4.25
CA LYS A 99 -4.18 -23.46 3.95
C LYS A 99 -5.56 -23.82 4.48
N GLU A 100 -5.93 -23.31 5.66
CA GLU A 100 -7.25 -23.53 6.25
C GLU A 100 -8.34 -22.84 5.42
N ILE A 101 -8.15 -21.57 5.09
CA ILE A 101 -9.06 -20.81 4.22
C ILE A 101 -9.17 -21.48 2.86
N PHE A 102 -8.06 -21.96 2.30
CA PHE A 102 -8.07 -22.68 1.03
C PHE A 102 -8.94 -23.93 1.12
N LYS A 103 -8.79 -24.75 2.17
CA LYS A 103 -9.60 -25.96 2.36
C LYS A 103 -11.09 -25.64 2.48
N ILE A 104 -11.46 -24.66 3.32
CA ILE A 104 -12.85 -24.23 3.49
C ILE A 104 -13.42 -23.71 2.16
N SER A 105 -12.62 -22.91 1.43
CA SER A 105 -13.03 -22.36 0.14
C SER A 105 -13.22 -23.45 -0.90
N LEU A 106 -12.35 -24.47 -0.94
CA LEU A 106 -12.45 -25.59 -1.86
C LEU A 106 -13.73 -26.40 -1.65
N GLU A 107 -14.10 -26.70 -0.40
CA GLU A 107 -15.33 -27.41 -0.06
C GLU A 107 -16.58 -26.63 -0.48
N ASN A 108 -16.58 -25.32 -0.28
CA ASN A 108 -17.68 -24.45 -0.70
C ASN A 108 -17.75 -24.29 -2.21
N LEU A 109 -16.61 -24.15 -2.86
CA LEU A 109 -16.50 -24.05 -4.31
C LEU A 109 -17.00 -25.33 -4.99
N ALA A 110 -16.66 -26.51 -4.45
CA ALA A 110 -17.18 -27.78 -4.96
C ALA A 110 -18.71 -27.83 -4.94
N LYS A 111 -19.35 -27.35 -3.86
CA LYS A 111 -20.82 -27.26 -3.77
C LYS A 111 -21.39 -26.30 -4.82
N ILE A 112 -20.77 -25.14 -5.00
CA ILE A 112 -21.16 -24.16 -6.02
C ILE A 112 -21.07 -24.78 -7.42
N LEU A 113 -19.95 -25.42 -7.76
CA LEU A 113 -19.73 -26.03 -9.07
C LEU A 113 -20.68 -27.20 -9.35
N GLN A 114 -21.05 -28.00 -8.34
CA GLN A 114 -22.06 -29.05 -8.48
C GLN A 114 -23.44 -28.47 -8.85
N LEU A 115 -23.83 -27.36 -8.22
CA LEU A 115 -25.10 -26.67 -8.51
C LEU A 115 -25.10 -26.00 -9.89
N ILE A 116 -23.94 -25.51 -10.34
CA ILE A 116 -23.78 -24.76 -11.59
C ILE A 116 -23.35 -25.69 -12.74
N SER A 117 -23.23 -27.00 -12.52
CA SER A 117 -22.73 -27.99 -13.51
C SER A 117 -23.36 -27.93 -14.90
N ARG A 118 -24.57 -27.37 -15.05
CA ARG A 118 -25.24 -27.15 -16.36
C ARG A 118 -24.98 -25.78 -17.01
N ARG A 119 -24.24 -24.88 -16.35
CA ARG A 119 -23.97 -23.48 -16.74
C ARG A 119 -22.48 -23.11 -16.72
N ILE A 120 -21.60 -24.10 -16.56
CA ILE A 120 -20.16 -23.91 -16.69
C ILE A 120 -19.87 -23.57 -18.15
N LEU A 121 -19.20 -22.45 -18.39
CA LEU A 121 -18.97 -21.94 -19.73
C LEU A 121 -17.68 -22.51 -20.33
N ASP A 122 -16.61 -22.57 -19.55
CA ASP A 122 -15.29 -22.96 -20.06
C ASP A 122 -14.28 -23.34 -18.97
N PHE A 123 -13.27 -24.14 -19.34
CA PHE A 123 -12.05 -24.40 -18.58
C PHE A 123 -10.87 -23.79 -19.34
N PHE A 124 -10.34 -22.67 -18.86
CA PHE A 124 -9.24 -21.99 -19.55
C PHE A 124 -7.88 -22.41 -18.97
N THR A 125 -6.95 -22.79 -19.85
CA THR A 125 -5.57 -23.18 -19.52
C THR A 125 -4.59 -22.07 -19.90
N LEU A 126 -4.00 -21.39 -18.91
CA LEU A 126 -2.90 -20.45 -19.13
C LEU A 126 -1.57 -21.19 -18.93
N ALA A 127 -0.81 -21.36 -20.01
CA ALA A 127 0.60 -21.74 -19.96
C ALA A 127 1.43 -20.48 -20.23
N TRP A 128 2.31 -20.12 -19.31
CA TRP A 128 3.26 -19.03 -19.45
C TRP A 128 4.66 -19.61 -19.63
N MET A 129 5.40 -19.10 -20.60
CA MET A 129 6.80 -19.45 -20.84
C MET A 129 7.68 -18.38 -20.20
N ASP A 130 8.64 -18.82 -19.37
CA ASP A 130 10.04 -18.40 -19.55
C ASP A 130 11.04 -19.13 -18.63
N VAL A 131 10.62 -19.77 -17.53
CA VAL A 131 11.55 -20.63 -16.74
C VAL A 131 10.87 -21.83 -16.07
N ILE A 132 9.57 -21.76 -15.76
CA ILE A 132 8.83 -22.87 -15.15
C ILE A 132 7.46 -22.94 -15.81
N SER A 133 7.19 -24.04 -16.52
CA SER A 133 5.88 -24.31 -17.08
C SER A 133 4.92 -24.69 -15.96
N PHE A 134 3.77 -24.00 -15.91
CA PHE A 134 2.64 -24.40 -15.09
C PHE A 134 1.38 -24.33 -15.94
N LEU A 135 0.47 -25.25 -15.69
CA LEU A 135 -0.89 -25.29 -16.21
C LEU A 135 -1.81 -24.65 -15.17
N GLY A 136 -2.19 -23.38 -15.40
CA GLY A 136 -3.24 -22.75 -14.60
C GLY A 136 -4.60 -23.25 -15.05
N ILE A 137 -5.40 -23.82 -14.14
CA ILE A 137 -6.77 -24.25 -14.39
C ILE A 137 -7.72 -23.19 -13.85
N THR A 138 -8.53 -22.62 -14.72
CA THR A 138 -9.56 -21.63 -14.35
C THR A 138 -10.93 -22.09 -14.80
N VAL A 139 -11.97 -21.76 -14.02
CA VAL A 139 -13.37 -22.04 -14.35
C VAL A 139 -14.12 -20.73 -14.46
N HIS A 140 -14.92 -20.63 -15.53
CA HIS A 140 -15.77 -19.49 -15.82
C HIS A 140 -17.24 -19.90 -15.88
N TRP A 141 -18.12 -19.10 -15.29
CA TRP A 141 -19.58 -19.28 -15.39
C TRP A 141 -20.30 -17.94 -15.36
N ILE A 142 -21.56 -17.93 -15.78
CA ILE A 142 -22.41 -16.71 -15.72
C ILE A 142 -23.38 -16.81 -14.55
N ARG A 143 -23.39 -15.77 -13.72
CA ARG A 143 -24.36 -15.56 -12.64
C ARG A 143 -24.90 -14.13 -12.74
N GLU A 144 -26.23 -13.98 -12.79
CA GLU A 144 -26.88 -12.65 -12.86
C GLU A 144 -26.32 -11.76 -13.98
N SER A 145 -26.12 -12.33 -15.16
CA SER A 145 -25.55 -11.66 -16.33
C SER A 145 -24.12 -11.13 -16.14
N LYS A 146 -23.39 -11.61 -15.13
CA LYS A 146 -21.97 -11.34 -14.90
C LYS A 146 -21.17 -12.63 -15.04
N MET A 147 -20.00 -12.53 -15.69
CA MET A 147 -19.03 -13.62 -15.74
C MET A 147 -18.28 -13.66 -14.41
N GLU A 148 -18.32 -14.81 -13.75
CA GLU A 148 -17.51 -15.13 -12.58
C GLU A 148 -16.36 -16.04 -13.02
N THR A 149 -15.19 -15.82 -12.43
CA THR A 149 -13.96 -16.55 -12.73
C THR A 149 -13.32 -16.98 -11.43
N VAL A 150 -12.90 -18.23 -11.35
CA VAL A 150 -12.09 -18.74 -10.24
C VAL A 150 -10.89 -19.52 -10.76
N ILE A 151 -9.74 -19.35 -10.11
CA ILE A 151 -8.56 -20.19 -10.34
C ILE A 151 -8.70 -21.41 -9.43
N LEU A 152 -8.70 -22.61 -10.01
CA LEU A 152 -8.78 -23.87 -9.28
C LEU A 152 -7.41 -24.33 -8.79
N ASP A 153 -6.44 -24.37 -9.70
CA ASP A 153 -5.13 -24.91 -9.40
C ASP A 153 -4.06 -24.44 -10.40
N PHE A 154 -2.80 -24.63 -10.02
CA PHE A 154 -1.63 -24.52 -10.89
C PHE A 154 -0.89 -25.85 -10.87
N VAL A 155 -1.04 -26.64 -11.93
CA VAL A 155 -0.37 -27.93 -12.07
C VAL A 155 1.00 -27.72 -12.71
N LYS A 156 2.04 -28.39 -12.20
CA LYS A 156 3.40 -28.35 -12.77
C LYS A 156 3.67 -29.58 -13.63
#